data_AF-A0A1Z9LS49-F1
#
_entry.id   AF-A0A1Z9LS49-F1
#
_cell.length_a   1.000
_cell.length_b   1.000
_cell.length_c   1.000
_cell.angle_alpha   90.00
_cell.angle_beta   90.00
_cell.angle_gamma   90.00
#
_symmetry.space_group_name_H-M   'P 1'
#
loop_
_entity.id
_entity.type
_entity.pdbx_description
1 polymer ?
#
loop_
_entity_poly.entity_id
_entity_poly.type
_entity_poly.pdbx_seq_one_letter_code
_entity_poly.pdbx_strand_id
1 'polypeptide(L)'
;MINIVCSSKPGDGLLMYSYEHQRCLNLLGIKTNLVIITHPNFSQQDYINSLVEKYHNDRKDYGNVWFDNYIPHSNDISLIMGRSMITLPYLDKHRYDKEQLLSLHLLFGGKLISVYSENHPEEYPKALEYFHTKETFDLCDYDVYPKGVGTQFEKMINFGIYKDVIQGNEKFEYLFLGTNEVYYKEAKKRILSSRDNDYQSSYRILTYYGEKYLDDKMNHIYAPVKNLLGLFDKYAYTKNYFDPAPRLIQECKWLDKKVLYLRDKNIKDGGPVYIKRPVPTAQMYFDNINILVKLIESIE
;
A
#
# COMPACT_ATOMS: atom_id res chain seq x y z
N MET A 1 21.72 -6.06 -6.13
CA MET A 1 20.62 -5.28 -6.78
C MET A 1 19.30 -5.68 -6.15
N ILE A 2 18.40 -4.71 -5.94
CA ILE A 2 17.09 -4.94 -5.35
C ILE A 2 15.98 -4.79 -6.38
N ASN A 3 15.03 -5.72 -6.39
CA ASN A 3 13.79 -5.62 -7.15
C ASN A 3 12.62 -5.51 -6.17
N ILE A 4 12.08 -4.30 -5.97
CA ILE A 4 10.85 -4.12 -5.20
C ILE A 4 9.68 -4.57 -6.07
N VAL A 5 9.03 -5.67 -5.68
CA VAL A 5 7.93 -6.26 -6.45
C VAL A 5 6.60 -5.74 -5.92
N CYS A 6 5.76 -5.23 -6.82
CA CYS A 6 4.43 -4.71 -6.49
C CYS A 6 3.35 -5.35 -7.35
N SER A 7 2.44 -6.08 -6.71
CA SER A 7 1.25 -6.69 -7.36
C SER A 7 -0.07 -6.15 -6.79
N SER A 8 -0.03 -5.08 -5.98
CA SER A 8 -1.23 -4.44 -5.44
C SER A 8 -1.97 -3.62 -6.49
N LYS A 9 -3.21 -3.22 -6.20
CA LYS A 9 -3.99 -2.31 -7.05
C LYS A 9 -3.35 -0.90 -7.10
N PRO A 10 -3.64 -0.07 -8.14
CA PRO A 10 -2.99 1.23 -8.32
C PRO A 10 -3.29 2.27 -7.22
N GLY A 11 -4.45 2.17 -6.56
CA GLY A 11 -4.81 3.03 -5.42
C GLY A 11 -4.34 2.53 -4.05
N ASP A 12 -3.61 1.41 -4.00
CA ASP A 12 -3.19 0.78 -2.74
C ASP A 12 -1.99 1.52 -2.13
N GLY A 13 -1.97 1.62 -0.80
CA GLY A 13 -0.82 2.16 -0.07
C GLY A 13 0.45 1.32 -0.28
N LEU A 14 0.31 0.04 -0.61
CA LEU A 14 1.44 -0.84 -0.91
C LEU A 14 2.22 -0.40 -2.16
N LEU A 15 1.55 0.04 -3.23
CA LEU A 15 2.23 0.64 -4.39
C LEU A 15 3.04 1.88 -3.97
N MET A 16 2.41 2.71 -3.14
CA MET A 16 2.99 3.97 -2.71
C MET A 16 4.25 3.75 -1.87
N TYR A 17 4.20 2.81 -0.90
CA TYR A 17 5.37 2.43 -0.13
C TYR A 17 6.48 1.84 -1.02
N SER A 18 6.14 0.96 -1.97
CA SER A 18 7.12 0.37 -2.88
C SER A 18 7.84 1.43 -3.72
N TYR A 19 7.11 2.42 -4.21
CA TYR A 19 7.71 3.54 -4.95
C TYR A 19 8.61 4.41 -4.08
N GLU A 20 8.14 4.82 -2.90
CA GLU A 20 8.92 5.63 -1.95
C GLU A 20 10.25 4.96 -1.57
N HIS A 21 10.22 3.65 -1.28
CA HIS A 21 11.41 2.89 -0.90
C HIS A 21 12.35 2.72 -2.09
N GLN A 22 11.84 2.48 -3.30
CA GLN A 22 12.68 2.41 -4.50
C GLN A 22 13.42 3.73 -4.73
N ARG A 23 12.73 4.86 -4.60
CA ARG A 23 13.35 6.19 -4.75
C ARG A 23 14.40 6.44 -3.68
N CYS A 24 14.09 6.13 -2.42
CA CYS A 24 15.05 6.32 -1.33
C CYS A 24 16.29 5.45 -1.48
N LEU A 25 16.14 4.16 -1.81
CA LEU A 25 17.29 3.26 -1.95
C LEU A 25 18.20 3.69 -3.10
N ASN A 26 17.65 4.12 -4.24
CA ASN A 26 18.47 4.67 -5.32
C ASN A 26 19.17 5.98 -4.93
N LEU A 27 18.50 6.85 -4.15
CA LEU A 27 19.14 8.06 -3.61
C LEU A 27 20.35 7.73 -2.73
N LEU A 28 20.28 6.62 -2.00
CA LEU A 28 21.36 6.09 -1.16
C LEU A 28 22.41 5.29 -1.95
N GLY A 29 22.32 5.23 -3.28
CA GLY A 29 23.28 4.52 -4.14
C GLY A 29 23.02 3.02 -4.30
N ILE A 30 21.93 2.49 -3.74
CA ILE A 30 21.56 1.07 -3.86
C ILE A 30 20.70 0.91 -5.11
N LYS A 31 21.28 0.27 -6.13
CA LYS A 31 20.60 0.05 -7.42
C LYS A 31 19.31 -0.77 -7.22
N THR A 32 18.17 -0.10 -7.38
CA THR A 32 16.85 -0.65 -7.05
C THR A 32 15.84 -0.42 -8.16
N ASN A 33 15.19 -1.50 -8.59
CA ASN A 33 14.04 -1.47 -9.49
C ASN A 33 12.73 -1.52 -8.70
N LEU A 34 11.69 -0.88 -9.23
CA LEU A 34 10.30 -1.14 -8.89
C LEU A 34 9.69 -1.95 -10.04
N VAL A 35 9.35 -3.21 -9.78
CA VAL A 35 8.73 -4.10 -10.76
C VAL A 35 7.24 -4.25 -10.42
N ILE A 36 6.38 -3.66 -11.24
CA ILE A 36 4.94 -3.68 -11.07
C ILE A 36 4.36 -4.81 -11.92
N ILE A 37 3.77 -5.81 -11.27
CA ILE A 37 2.95 -6.81 -11.95
C ILE A 37 1.50 -6.34 -11.87
N THR A 38 0.95 -5.90 -12.99
CA THR A 38 -0.35 -5.24 -13.00
C THR A 38 -1.45 -6.19 -12.56
N HIS A 39 -2.24 -5.76 -11.57
CA HIS A 39 -3.45 -6.48 -11.22
C HIS A 39 -4.38 -6.61 -12.45
N PRO A 40 -4.97 -7.78 -12.75
CA PRO A 40 -5.69 -8.09 -14.01
C PRO A 40 -6.86 -7.18 -14.41
N ASN A 41 -7.29 -6.27 -13.53
CA ASN A 41 -8.40 -5.34 -13.76
C ASN A 41 -7.91 -3.92 -14.05
N PHE A 42 -6.60 -3.67 -14.12
CA PHE A 42 -6.01 -2.35 -14.25
C PHE A 42 -4.93 -2.35 -15.33
N SER A 43 -4.82 -1.22 -16.03
CA SER A 43 -3.77 -0.98 -17.01
C SER A 43 -2.51 -0.44 -16.36
N GLN A 44 -1.36 -0.55 -17.04
CA GLN A 44 -0.12 0.11 -16.62
C GLN A 44 -0.31 1.64 -16.43
N GLN A 45 -1.14 2.27 -17.27
CA GLN A 45 -1.43 3.70 -17.18
C GLN A 45 -2.13 4.08 -15.86
N ASP A 46 -2.93 3.20 -15.26
CA ASP A 46 -3.58 3.47 -13.98
C ASP A 46 -2.56 3.58 -12.83
N TYR A 47 -1.50 2.76 -12.87
CA TYR A 47 -0.38 2.84 -11.92
C TYR A 47 0.43 4.12 -12.13
N ILE A 48 0.76 4.43 -13.39
CA ILE A 48 1.48 5.66 -13.74
C ILE A 48 0.68 6.88 -13.25
N ASN A 49 -0.61 6.94 -13.52
CA ASN A 49 -1.49 8.01 -13.06
C ASN A 49 -1.47 8.11 -11.53
N SER A 50 -1.57 6.99 -10.82
CA SER A 50 -1.54 6.98 -9.35
C SER A 50 -0.24 7.55 -8.78
N LEU A 51 0.90 7.23 -9.39
CA LEU A 51 2.21 7.75 -8.99
C LEU A 51 2.37 9.23 -9.36
N VAL A 52 2.00 9.64 -10.59
CA VAL A 52 2.04 11.05 -11.03
C VAL A 52 1.16 11.94 -10.18
N GLU A 53 -0.02 11.47 -9.76
CA GLU A 53 -0.92 12.29 -8.95
C GLU A 53 -0.35 12.57 -7.54
N LYS A 54 0.52 11.70 -7.01
CA LYS A 54 1.03 11.83 -5.64
C LYS A 54 2.45 12.41 -5.55
N TYR A 55 3.33 12.13 -6.51
CA TYR A 55 4.77 12.42 -6.35
C TYR A 55 5.31 13.38 -7.41
N HIS A 56 6.27 14.22 -7.03
CA HIS A 56 7.02 15.03 -7.98
C HIS A 56 7.79 14.11 -8.92
N ASN A 57 7.34 14.03 -10.18
CA ASN A 57 7.95 13.19 -11.19
C ASN A 57 8.57 14.09 -12.26
N ASP A 58 9.89 14.21 -12.26
CA ASP A 58 10.58 14.54 -13.51
C ASP A 58 10.49 13.31 -14.42
N ARG A 59 9.99 13.45 -15.65
CA ARG A 59 9.76 12.31 -16.56
C ARG A 59 11.03 11.50 -16.88
N LYS A 60 12.22 12.05 -16.59
CA LYS A 60 13.52 11.39 -16.72
C LYS A 60 13.83 10.45 -15.55
N ASP A 61 13.08 10.55 -14.44
CA ASP A 61 13.32 9.85 -13.17
C ASP A 61 12.47 8.59 -12.99
N TYR A 62 11.64 8.22 -13.97
CA TYR A 62 11.03 6.88 -14.03
C TYR A 62 12.02 5.76 -14.33
N GLY A 63 13.31 6.09 -14.46
CA GLY A 63 14.37 5.11 -14.53
C GLY A 63 14.19 4.08 -13.42
N ASN A 64 14.10 2.81 -13.80
CA ASN A 64 13.95 1.64 -12.94
C ASN A 64 12.52 1.30 -12.48
N VAL A 65 11.46 1.80 -13.14
CA VAL A 65 10.10 1.24 -13.02
C VAL A 65 9.81 0.31 -14.21
N TRP A 66 9.47 -0.94 -13.93
CA TRP A 66 9.20 -1.98 -14.93
C TRP A 66 7.78 -2.51 -14.77
N PHE A 67 7.17 -2.95 -15.86
CA PHE A 67 5.82 -3.49 -15.86
C PHE A 67 5.77 -4.89 -16.48
N ASP A 68 5.11 -5.82 -15.78
CA ASP A 68 4.66 -7.16 -16.19
C ASP A 68 5.73 -8.15 -16.65
N ASN A 69 6.61 -7.77 -17.57
CA ASN A 69 7.68 -8.61 -18.12
C ASN A 69 9.04 -8.17 -17.56
N TYR A 70 9.58 -8.96 -16.62
CA TYR A 70 10.87 -8.70 -16.02
C TYR A 70 11.59 -10.00 -15.66
N ILE A 71 12.85 -10.10 -16.07
CA ILE A 71 13.73 -11.24 -15.77
C ILE A 71 14.82 -10.76 -14.82
N PRO A 72 14.75 -11.11 -13.52
CA PRO A 72 15.82 -10.80 -12.56
C PRO A 72 17.07 -11.63 -12.84
N HIS A 73 18.22 -11.14 -12.38
CA HIS A 73 19.42 -11.98 -12.30
C HIS A 73 19.31 -12.95 -11.11
N SER A 74 20.05 -14.07 -11.17
CA SER A 74 19.99 -15.12 -10.13
C SER A 74 20.37 -14.65 -8.73
N ASN A 75 21.16 -13.57 -8.64
CA ASN A 75 21.66 -13.01 -7.38
C ASN A 75 20.90 -11.76 -6.94
N ASP A 76 19.87 -11.34 -7.70
CA ASP A 76 19.02 -10.22 -7.30
C ASP A 76 18.20 -10.61 -6.06
N ILE A 77 17.93 -9.62 -5.21
CA ILE A 77 17.06 -9.78 -4.04
C ILE A 77 15.72 -9.14 -4.36
N SER A 78 14.64 -9.87 -4.16
CA SER A 78 13.29 -9.33 -4.25
C SER A 78 12.85 -8.76 -2.91
N LEU A 79 12.15 -7.63 -2.94
CA LEU A 79 11.57 -6.98 -1.76
C LEU A 79 10.07 -6.80 -1.97
N ILE A 80 9.26 -7.26 -1.02
CA ILE A 80 7.81 -6.98 -1.01
C ILE A 80 7.43 -6.14 0.20
N MET A 81 6.61 -5.11 -0.03
CA MET A 81 6.10 -4.25 1.03
C MET A 81 4.91 -4.86 1.78
N GLY A 82 4.64 -6.15 1.64
CA GLY A 82 3.53 -6.85 2.29
C GLY A 82 3.39 -8.27 1.76
N ARG A 83 3.13 -9.24 2.64
CA ARG A 83 2.90 -10.64 2.24
C ARG A 83 1.78 -10.80 1.21
N SER A 84 0.79 -9.91 1.22
CA SER A 84 -0.27 -9.87 0.19
C SER A 84 0.26 -9.76 -1.25
N MET A 85 1.44 -9.14 -1.45
CA MET A 85 2.04 -9.00 -2.78
C MET A 85 2.56 -10.31 -3.39
N ILE A 86 2.76 -11.36 -2.59
CA ILE A 86 3.09 -12.71 -3.10
C ILE A 86 1.88 -13.64 -2.97
N THR A 87 1.11 -13.55 -1.88
CA THR A 87 -0.02 -14.46 -1.67
C THR A 87 -1.18 -14.22 -2.63
N LEU A 88 -1.53 -12.95 -2.92
CA LEU A 88 -2.68 -12.68 -3.78
C LEU A 88 -2.42 -13.15 -5.22
N PRO A 89 -1.25 -12.91 -5.83
CA PRO A 89 -0.92 -13.53 -7.11
C PRO A 89 -0.97 -15.07 -7.09
N TYR A 90 -0.57 -15.72 -5.99
CA TYR A 90 -0.69 -17.18 -5.85
C TYR A 90 -2.16 -17.66 -5.83
N LEU A 91 -3.02 -16.98 -5.06
CA LEU A 91 -4.44 -17.31 -4.95
C LEU A 91 -5.17 -17.05 -6.28
N ASP A 92 -4.88 -15.89 -6.88
CA ASP A 92 -5.51 -15.41 -8.11
C ASP A 92 -4.73 -15.76 -9.39
N LYS A 93 -3.77 -16.70 -9.33
CA LYS A 93 -2.87 -17.06 -10.46
C LYS A 93 -3.58 -17.31 -11.79
N HIS A 94 -4.81 -17.83 -11.75
CA HIS A 94 -5.64 -18.10 -12.92
C HIS A 94 -6.10 -16.84 -13.67
N ARG A 95 -5.94 -15.65 -13.07
CA ARG A 95 -6.31 -14.35 -13.64
C ARG A 95 -5.14 -13.63 -14.29
N TYR A 96 -3.91 -14.07 -14.06
CA TYR A 96 -2.70 -13.48 -14.64
C TYR A 96 -2.37 -14.17 -15.96
N ASP A 97 -1.77 -13.41 -16.88
CA ASP A 97 -1.26 -14.00 -18.12
C ASP A 97 0.06 -14.78 -17.89
N LYS A 98 0.52 -15.48 -18.93
CA LYS A 98 1.71 -16.34 -18.83
C LYS A 98 2.99 -15.56 -18.57
N GLU A 99 3.13 -14.36 -19.12
CA GLU A 99 4.34 -13.54 -18.97
C GLU A 99 4.42 -12.94 -17.57
N GLN A 100 3.28 -12.49 -17.05
CA GLN A 100 3.15 -12.04 -15.67
C GLN A 100 3.46 -13.18 -14.69
N LEU A 101 2.90 -14.37 -14.92
CA LEU A 101 3.18 -15.54 -14.07
C LEU A 101 4.65 -15.96 -14.13
N LEU A 102 5.27 -15.96 -15.33
CA LEU A 102 6.70 -16.25 -15.48
C LEU A 102 7.55 -15.24 -14.69
N SER A 103 7.27 -13.94 -14.84
CA SER A 103 7.99 -12.89 -14.11
C SER A 103 7.83 -13.04 -12.61
N LEU A 104 6.62 -13.35 -12.12
CA LEU A 104 6.36 -13.62 -10.70
C LEU A 104 7.16 -14.82 -10.18
N HIS A 105 7.22 -15.92 -10.93
CA HIS A 105 8.04 -17.09 -10.58
C HIS A 105 9.52 -16.75 -10.49
N LEU A 106 10.05 -16.00 -11.46
CA LEU A 106 11.46 -15.62 -11.47
C LEU A 106 11.79 -14.63 -10.34
N LEU A 107 10.93 -13.65 -10.10
CA LEU A 107 11.10 -12.66 -9.03
C LEU A 107 11.05 -13.29 -7.64
N PHE A 108 10.13 -14.23 -7.41
CA PHE A 108 9.93 -14.80 -6.08
C PHE A 108 10.72 -16.09 -5.82
N GLY A 109 11.33 -16.70 -6.83
CA GLY A 109 12.11 -17.94 -6.67
C GLY A 109 13.52 -17.78 -6.08
N GLY A 110 13.93 -16.55 -5.75
CA GLY A 110 15.25 -16.23 -5.21
C GLY A 110 15.25 -15.93 -3.71
N LYS A 111 16.07 -14.95 -3.31
CA LYS A 111 16.06 -14.34 -1.98
C LYS A 111 14.93 -13.31 -1.90
N LEU A 112 14.13 -13.35 -0.85
CA LEU A 112 12.98 -12.47 -0.65
C LEU A 112 13.04 -11.76 0.70
N ILE A 113 13.11 -10.43 0.69
CA ILE A 113 12.82 -9.62 1.88
C ILE A 113 11.31 -9.37 1.94
N SER A 114 10.67 -9.69 3.08
CA SER A 114 9.23 -9.52 3.29
C SER A 114 8.93 -8.53 4.41
N VAL A 115 8.30 -7.41 4.08
CA VAL A 115 7.82 -6.43 5.08
C VAL A 115 6.43 -6.82 5.59
N TYR A 116 6.26 -6.76 6.90
CA TYR A 116 5.06 -7.15 7.65
C TYR A 116 4.75 -8.64 7.52
N SER A 117 5.70 -9.41 8.05
CA SER A 117 5.79 -10.85 8.10
C SER A 117 4.67 -11.59 8.87
N GLU A 118 3.55 -10.96 9.21
CA GLU A 118 2.49 -11.64 9.99
C GLU A 118 1.14 -11.62 9.27
N ASN A 119 1.06 -10.99 8.10
CA ASN A 119 -0.15 -11.04 7.30
C ASN A 119 -0.24 -12.36 6.51
N HIS A 120 -1.45 -12.92 6.39
CA HIS A 120 -1.74 -14.17 5.66
C HIS A 120 -0.90 -15.38 6.16
N PRO A 121 -1.00 -15.74 7.46
CA PRO A 121 -0.15 -16.76 8.07
C PRO A 121 -0.32 -18.15 7.46
N GLU A 122 -1.49 -18.46 6.90
CA GLU A 122 -1.77 -19.77 6.28
C GLU A 122 -1.40 -19.82 4.79
N GLU A 123 -1.67 -18.75 4.04
CA GLU A 123 -1.45 -18.70 2.60
C GLU A 123 -0.03 -18.33 2.21
N TYR A 124 0.68 -17.56 3.05
CA TYR A 124 2.03 -17.13 2.75
C TYR A 124 3.03 -18.28 2.58
N PRO A 125 3.11 -19.28 3.48
CA PRO A 125 3.99 -20.43 3.28
C PRO A 125 3.67 -21.20 1.98
N LYS A 126 2.39 -21.35 1.63
CA LYS A 126 1.94 -22.02 0.40
C LYS A 126 2.36 -21.24 -0.86
N ALA A 127 2.32 -19.92 -0.79
CA ALA A 127 2.77 -19.06 -1.88
C ALA A 127 4.29 -19.14 -2.07
N LEU A 128 5.07 -19.14 -0.99
CA LEU A 128 6.53 -19.35 -1.04
C LEU A 128 6.89 -20.68 -1.69
N GLU A 129 6.19 -21.76 -1.31
CA GLU A 129 6.37 -23.08 -1.90
C GLU A 129 6.05 -23.07 -3.39
N TYR A 130 4.92 -22.48 -3.78
CA TYR A 130 4.49 -22.39 -5.17
C TYR A 130 5.48 -21.65 -6.07
N PHE A 131 6.05 -20.54 -5.59
CA PHE A 131 7.05 -19.77 -6.35
C PHE A 131 8.49 -20.27 -6.15
N HIS A 132 8.68 -21.36 -5.40
CA HIS A 132 9.99 -21.93 -5.08
C HIS A 132 10.96 -20.92 -4.44
N THR A 133 10.46 -20.06 -3.54
CA THR A 133 11.29 -19.10 -2.82
C THR A 133 12.36 -19.82 -1.99
N LYS A 134 13.63 -19.48 -2.21
CA LYS A 134 14.77 -20.20 -1.60
C LYS A 134 15.06 -19.73 -0.19
N GLU A 135 14.95 -18.43 0.04
CA GLU A 135 15.34 -17.81 1.30
C GLU A 135 14.50 -16.57 1.57
N THR A 136 14.06 -16.41 2.82
CA THR A 136 13.20 -15.29 3.24
C THR A 136 13.81 -14.54 4.40
N PHE A 137 13.80 -13.21 4.31
CA PHE A 137 14.24 -12.30 5.35
C PHE A 137 13.06 -11.42 5.78
N ASP A 138 12.56 -11.65 7.00
CA ASP A 138 11.36 -10.97 7.48
C ASP A 138 11.70 -9.63 8.16
N LEU A 139 10.87 -8.64 7.86
CA LEU A 139 10.81 -7.33 8.51
C LEU A 139 9.41 -7.17 9.14
N CYS A 140 9.35 -6.68 10.36
CA CYS A 140 8.10 -6.63 11.13
C CYS A 140 7.95 -5.32 11.87
N ASP A 141 6.72 -4.84 11.97
CA ASP A 141 6.38 -3.72 12.83
C ASP A 141 5.82 -4.25 14.14
N TYR A 142 6.62 -4.27 15.21
CA TYR A 142 6.24 -4.82 16.50
C TYR A 142 5.18 -4.01 17.24
N ASP A 143 4.95 -2.74 16.89
CA ASP A 143 3.81 -2.02 17.48
C ASP A 143 2.49 -2.57 16.92
N VAL A 144 2.49 -2.98 15.66
CA VAL A 144 1.33 -3.56 14.95
C VAL A 144 1.21 -5.06 15.24
N TYR A 145 2.35 -5.76 15.28
CA TYR A 145 2.49 -7.18 15.50
C TYR A 145 3.46 -7.46 16.66
N PRO A 146 3.03 -7.34 17.93
CA PRO A 146 3.91 -7.49 19.10
C PRO A 146 4.60 -8.85 19.25
N LYS A 147 4.14 -9.86 18.50
CA LYS A 147 4.72 -11.21 18.48
C LYS A 147 5.24 -11.60 17.09
N GLY A 148 5.44 -10.61 16.21
CA GLY A 148 5.84 -10.88 14.85
C GLY A 148 7.31 -11.29 14.70
N VAL A 149 7.62 -11.92 13.57
CA VAL A 149 8.94 -12.48 13.26
C VAL A 149 9.76 -11.54 12.39
N GLY A 150 11.08 -11.49 12.57
CA GLY A 150 11.99 -10.71 11.73
C GLY A 150 12.57 -9.50 12.45
N THR A 151 13.12 -8.53 11.71
CA THR A 151 13.72 -7.31 12.28
C THR A 151 12.71 -6.17 12.37
N GLN A 152 12.74 -5.36 13.44
CA GLN A 152 11.85 -4.21 13.61
C GLN A 152 11.97 -3.24 12.42
N PHE A 153 10.85 -2.95 11.76
CA PHE A 153 10.77 -2.05 10.62
C PHE A 153 9.33 -1.57 10.41
N GLU A 154 9.14 -0.25 10.33
CA GLU A 154 7.83 0.35 10.12
C GLU A 154 7.65 0.77 8.66
N LYS A 155 6.43 0.68 8.13
CA LYS A 155 6.12 1.36 6.87
C LYS A 155 5.87 2.84 7.16
N MET A 156 6.92 3.62 7.01
CA MET A 156 6.88 5.07 7.10
C MET A 156 6.67 5.70 5.71
N ILE A 157 5.89 6.79 5.69
CA ILE A 157 5.64 7.57 4.47
C ILE A 157 6.80 8.56 4.28
N ASN A 158 7.33 8.66 3.07
CA ASN A 158 8.27 9.71 2.70
C ASN A 158 7.52 10.94 2.16
N PHE A 159 7.08 11.82 3.06
CA PHE A 159 6.40 13.06 2.64
C PHE A 159 7.31 14.02 1.87
N GLY A 160 8.65 13.85 1.92
CA GLY A 160 9.60 14.71 1.23
C GLY A 160 9.55 14.63 -0.30
N ILE A 161 8.89 13.61 -0.86
CA ILE A 161 8.74 13.44 -2.32
C ILE A 161 7.30 13.67 -2.82
N TYR A 162 6.38 14.02 -1.92
CA TYR A 162 4.99 14.30 -2.28
C TYR A 162 4.89 15.60 -3.07
N LYS A 163 3.92 15.64 -3.99
CA LYS A 163 3.43 16.90 -4.52
C LYS A 163 2.71 17.70 -3.44
N ASP A 164 2.78 19.02 -3.58
CA ASP A 164 1.89 19.91 -2.85
C ASP A 164 0.42 19.52 -3.09
N VAL A 165 -0.29 19.30 -1.98
CA VAL A 165 -1.73 19.05 -2.01
C VAL A 165 -2.43 20.38 -2.21
N ILE A 166 -3.30 20.46 -3.22
CA ILE A 166 -4.10 21.66 -3.45
C ILE A 166 -5.23 21.66 -2.41
N GLN A 167 -5.11 22.51 -1.39
CA GLN A 167 -6.10 22.68 -0.32
C GLN A 167 -7.12 23.78 -0.66
N GLY A 168 -8.24 23.85 0.07
CA GLY A 168 -9.27 24.88 -0.13
C GLY A 168 -10.18 24.62 -1.34
N ASN A 169 -10.16 23.41 -1.89
CA ASN A 169 -11.04 22.95 -2.98
C ASN A 169 -11.84 21.71 -2.58
N GLU A 170 -12.09 21.54 -1.28
CA GLU A 170 -12.83 20.42 -0.71
C GLU A 170 -14.21 20.35 -1.38
N LYS A 171 -14.54 19.17 -1.92
CA LYS A 171 -15.81 18.92 -2.62
C LYS A 171 -16.81 18.17 -1.77
N PHE A 172 -16.35 17.52 -0.71
CA PHE A 172 -17.18 16.75 0.20
C PHE A 172 -16.54 16.73 1.59
N GLU A 173 -17.33 16.56 2.64
CA GLU A 173 -16.85 16.63 4.01
C GLU A 173 -16.18 15.32 4.44
N TYR A 174 -16.75 14.17 4.07
CA TYR A 174 -16.33 12.86 4.58
C TYR A 174 -15.81 11.93 3.49
N LEU A 175 -14.58 11.45 3.64
CA LEU A 175 -14.05 10.33 2.87
C LEU A 175 -14.19 9.01 3.65
N PHE A 176 -14.79 8.01 3.03
CA PHE A 176 -14.80 6.62 3.50
C PHE A 176 -13.97 5.74 2.55
N LEU A 177 -13.43 4.62 3.05
CA LEU A 177 -12.79 3.60 2.22
C LEU A 177 -13.75 2.46 1.90
N GLY A 178 -13.85 2.12 0.62
CA GLY A 178 -14.61 0.97 0.12
C GLY A 178 -13.88 0.25 -1.02
N THR A 179 -12.56 0.09 -0.90
CA THR A 179 -11.68 -0.48 -1.94
C THR A 179 -11.78 -2.01 -2.08
N ASN A 180 -12.53 -2.65 -1.19
CA ASN A 180 -13.02 -4.03 -1.33
C ASN A 180 -14.41 -4.14 -0.72
N GLU A 181 -15.09 -5.26 -1.00
CA GLU A 181 -16.48 -5.51 -0.58
C GLU A 181 -16.68 -5.38 0.93
N VAL A 182 -15.75 -5.88 1.74
CA VAL A 182 -15.86 -5.86 3.20
C VAL A 182 -15.77 -4.43 3.72
N TYR A 183 -14.79 -3.65 3.26
CA TYR A 183 -14.67 -2.23 3.61
C TYR A 183 -15.89 -1.43 3.16
N TYR A 184 -16.38 -1.70 1.95
CA TYR A 184 -17.54 -1.04 1.37
C TYR A 184 -18.81 -1.30 2.20
N LYS A 185 -19.06 -2.55 2.59
CA LYS A 185 -20.20 -2.93 3.44
C LYS A 185 -20.18 -2.19 4.77
N GLU A 186 -19.03 -2.07 5.42
CA GLU A 186 -18.91 -1.35 6.69
C GLU A 186 -19.06 0.16 6.55
N ALA A 187 -18.45 0.76 5.52
CA ALA A 187 -18.65 2.16 5.21
C ALA A 187 -20.14 2.45 4.98
N LYS A 188 -20.80 1.65 4.14
CA LYS A 188 -22.24 1.74 3.87
C LYS A 188 -23.07 1.58 5.13
N LYS A 189 -22.80 0.57 5.96
CA LYS A 189 -23.47 0.37 7.25
C LYS A 189 -23.34 1.60 8.14
N ARG A 190 -22.14 2.20 8.24
CA ARG A 190 -21.90 3.38 9.08
C ARG A 190 -22.63 4.61 8.55
N ILE A 191 -22.62 4.82 7.23
CA ILE A 191 -23.33 5.92 6.57
C ILE A 191 -24.84 5.81 6.80
N LEU A 192 -25.42 4.63 6.53
CA LEU A 192 -26.87 4.40 6.64
C LEU A 192 -27.39 4.35 8.08
N SER A 193 -26.56 3.96 9.05
CA SER A 193 -26.94 3.89 10.48
C SER A 193 -26.71 5.19 11.25
N SER A 194 -26.12 6.21 10.63
CA SER A 194 -25.95 7.52 11.27
C SER A 194 -27.32 8.14 11.54
N ARG A 195 -27.66 8.30 12.84
CA ARG A 195 -28.98 8.77 13.30
C ARG A 195 -29.25 10.24 12.96
N ASP A 196 -28.19 10.99 12.67
CA ASP A 196 -28.21 12.46 12.64
C ASP A 196 -28.05 13.05 11.23
N ASN A 197 -28.18 12.25 10.15
CA ASN A 197 -27.91 12.70 8.77
C ASN A 197 -26.50 13.29 8.52
N ASP A 198 -25.58 13.23 9.49
CA ASP A 198 -24.24 13.85 9.45
C ASP A 198 -23.48 13.58 8.14
N TYR A 199 -23.62 12.37 7.60
CA TYR A 199 -22.92 11.98 6.39
C TYR A 199 -23.77 12.20 5.12
N GLN A 200 -25.11 12.25 5.21
CA GLN A 200 -26.00 12.09 4.05
C GLN A 200 -25.81 13.17 2.97
N SER A 201 -25.41 14.39 3.33
CA SER A 201 -25.28 15.51 2.40
C SER A 201 -23.89 15.62 1.75
N SER A 202 -22.83 15.03 2.32
CA SER A 202 -21.46 15.37 1.92
C SER A 202 -20.43 14.26 2.19
N TYR A 203 -20.64 13.07 1.63
CA TYR A 203 -19.68 11.96 1.70
C TYR A 203 -19.27 11.43 0.32
N ARG A 204 -18.10 10.79 0.26
CA ARG A 204 -17.71 9.90 -0.83
C ARG A 204 -17.07 8.62 -0.29
N ILE A 205 -17.38 7.50 -0.91
CA ILE A 205 -16.70 6.22 -0.69
C ILE A 205 -15.65 6.05 -1.79
N LEU A 206 -14.37 6.02 -1.42
CA LEU A 206 -13.27 5.72 -2.32
C LEU A 206 -13.29 4.24 -2.70
N THR A 207 -13.41 3.95 -3.99
CA THR A 207 -13.46 2.59 -4.52
C THR A 207 -12.87 2.51 -5.94
N TYR A 208 -13.06 1.39 -6.63
CA TYR A 208 -12.65 1.19 -8.02
C TYR A 208 -13.89 1.07 -8.91
N TYR A 209 -13.82 1.64 -10.11
CA TYR A 209 -14.93 1.61 -11.05
C TYR A 209 -15.25 0.17 -11.50
N GLY A 210 -16.52 -0.17 -11.66
CA GLY A 210 -16.97 -1.47 -12.19
C GLY A 210 -16.95 -2.65 -11.21
N GLU A 211 -16.68 -2.41 -9.91
CA GLU A 211 -16.75 -3.45 -8.89
C GLU A 211 -18.20 -3.89 -8.63
N LYS A 212 -18.46 -5.21 -8.63
CA LYS A 212 -19.83 -5.77 -8.58
C LYS A 212 -20.58 -5.55 -7.26
N TYR A 213 -19.85 -5.25 -6.19
CA TYR A 213 -20.43 -5.06 -4.85
C TYR A 213 -20.90 -3.62 -4.58
N LEU A 214 -20.71 -2.72 -5.56
CA LEU A 214 -21.12 -1.32 -5.43
C LEU A 214 -22.65 -1.21 -5.46
N ASP A 215 -23.14 -0.21 -4.74
CA ASP A 215 -24.55 0.15 -4.70
C ASP A 215 -24.68 1.53 -5.32
N ASP A 216 -25.32 1.61 -6.48
CA ASP A 216 -25.48 2.83 -7.29
C ASP A 216 -26.22 3.96 -6.55
N LYS A 217 -26.90 3.66 -5.43
CA LYS A 217 -27.54 4.67 -4.58
C LYS A 217 -26.55 5.41 -3.67
N MET A 218 -25.31 4.94 -3.57
CA MET A 218 -24.28 5.53 -2.72
C MET A 218 -23.39 6.50 -3.50
N ASN A 219 -22.82 7.48 -2.82
CA ASN A 219 -21.89 8.44 -3.44
C ASN A 219 -20.46 7.87 -3.49
N HIS A 220 -19.93 7.60 -4.70
CA HIS A 220 -18.58 7.08 -4.89
C HIS A 220 -17.60 8.11 -5.44
N ILE A 221 -16.32 7.84 -5.22
CA ILE A 221 -15.21 8.43 -5.97
C ILE A 221 -14.24 7.30 -6.34
N TYR A 222 -13.72 7.30 -7.56
CA TYR A 222 -12.99 6.16 -8.12
C TYR A 222 -11.50 6.43 -8.23
N ALA A 223 -10.67 5.55 -7.66
CA ALA A 223 -9.22 5.60 -7.80
C ALA A 223 -8.77 5.19 -9.22
N PRO A 224 -7.71 5.84 -9.78
CA PRO A 224 -6.96 6.96 -9.21
C PRO A 224 -7.74 8.28 -9.20
N VAL A 225 -7.59 9.05 -8.12
CA VAL A 225 -8.28 10.34 -7.94
C VAL A 225 -7.28 11.48 -7.95
N LYS A 226 -7.45 12.41 -8.89
CA LYS A 226 -6.66 13.65 -8.92
C LYS A 226 -6.86 14.46 -7.66
N ASN A 227 -5.76 14.84 -7.01
CA ASN A 227 -5.74 15.63 -5.77
C ASN A 227 -6.62 15.04 -4.65
N LEU A 228 -6.71 13.71 -4.50
CA LEU A 228 -7.62 13.07 -3.52
C LEU A 228 -7.59 13.72 -2.14
N LEU A 229 -6.39 13.95 -1.60
CA LEU A 229 -6.19 14.50 -0.26
C LEU A 229 -6.74 15.92 -0.09
N GLY A 230 -6.84 16.70 -1.17
CA GLY A 230 -7.45 18.04 -1.13
C GLY A 230 -8.96 18.04 -1.30
N LEU A 231 -9.57 16.93 -1.73
CA LEU A 231 -11.00 16.90 -2.05
C LEU A 231 -11.92 16.73 -0.83
N PHE A 232 -11.37 16.41 0.34
CA PHE A 232 -12.15 16.13 1.54
C PHE A 232 -11.61 16.81 2.80
N ASP A 233 -12.48 17.04 3.78
CA ASP A 233 -12.12 17.61 5.09
C ASP A 233 -11.75 16.54 6.12
N LYS A 234 -12.61 15.53 6.27
CA LYS A 234 -12.52 14.51 7.32
C LYS A 234 -12.41 13.11 6.75
N TYR A 235 -11.51 12.31 7.30
CA TYR A 235 -11.41 10.88 6.97
C TYR A 235 -12.16 10.03 7.99
N ALA A 236 -13.17 9.29 7.54
CA ALA A 236 -13.94 8.36 8.36
C ALA A 236 -13.35 6.94 8.29
N TYR A 237 -12.64 6.54 9.34
CA TYR A 237 -11.99 5.24 9.43
C TYR A 237 -12.96 4.18 10.00
N THR A 238 -13.45 3.27 9.14
CA THR A 238 -14.53 2.31 9.43
C THR A 238 -14.16 0.83 9.23
N LYS A 239 -12.90 0.50 8.93
CA LYS A 239 -12.49 -0.89 8.65
C LYS A 239 -12.82 -1.81 9.84
N ASN A 240 -13.35 -3.02 9.57
CA ASN A 240 -13.78 -3.99 10.59
C ASN A 240 -12.85 -5.21 10.73
N TYR A 241 -11.81 -5.32 9.93
CA TYR A 241 -10.80 -6.38 10.03
C TYR A 241 -9.39 -5.79 10.07
N PHE A 242 -8.43 -6.65 10.40
CA PHE A 242 -7.03 -6.29 10.60
C PHE A 242 -6.49 -5.41 9.46
N ASP A 243 -6.14 -4.16 9.80
CA ASP A 243 -5.47 -3.23 8.90
C ASP A 243 -4.03 -3.03 9.37
N PRO A 244 -3.03 -3.57 8.67
CA PRO A 244 -1.65 -3.49 9.12
C PRO A 244 -1.04 -2.08 9.00
N ALA A 245 -1.44 -1.31 7.99
CA ALA A 245 -0.82 -0.02 7.68
C ALA A 245 -1.85 0.95 7.10
N PRO A 246 -2.73 1.54 7.93
CA PRO A 246 -3.74 2.51 7.52
C PRO A 246 -3.10 3.84 7.09
N ARG A 247 -2.52 3.87 5.89
CA ARG A 247 -1.75 4.99 5.32
C ARG A 247 -2.50 6.33 5.36
N LEU A 248 -3.78 6.34 5.01
CA LEU A 248 -4.59 7.57 4.98
C LEU A 248 -4.67 8.27 6.34
N ILE A 249 -4.53 7.55 7.46
CA ILE A 249 -4.48 8.19 8.79
C ILE A 249 -3.28 9.13 8.88
N GLN A 250 -2.10 8.68 8.43
CA GLN A 250 -0.87 9.47 8.47
C GLN A 250 -0.90 10.62 7.44
N GLU A 251 -1.43 10.37 6.24
CA GLU A 251 -1.62 11.43 5.23
C GLU A 251 -2.58 12.53 5.73
N CYS A 252 -3.66 12.17 6.44
CA CYS A 252 -4.56 13.16 7.05
C CYS A 252 -3.86 13.94 8.16
N LYS A 253 -3.12 13.27 9.05
CA LYS A 253 -2.39 13.94 10.13
C LYS A 253 -1.34 14.92 9.61
N TRP A 254 -0.65 14.57 8.52
CA TRP A 254 0.32 15.44 7.88
C TRP A 254 -0.30 16.74 7.35
N LEU A 255 -1.56 16.69 6.89
CA LEU A 255 -2.32 17.83 6.39
C LEU A 255 -3.22 18.49 7.46
N ASP A 256 -3.06 18.13 8.73
CA ASP A 256 -3.93 18.58 9.84
C ASP A 256 -5.43 18.30 9.62
N LYS A 257 -5.75 17.24 8.86
CA LYS A 257 -7.13 16.79 8.61
C LYS A 257 -7.63 15.90 9.73
N LYS A 258 -8.91 16.07 10.09
CA LYS A 258 -9.53 15.29 11.16
C LYS A 258 -9.77 13.84 10.74
N VAL A 259 -9.25 12.90 11.52
CA VAL A 259 -9.57 11.48 11.39
C VAL A 259 -10.66 11.09 12.39
N LEU A 260 -11.83 10.69 11.88
CA LEU A 260 -12.90 10.12 12.69
C LEU A 260 -12.66 8.62 12.86
N TYR A 261 -12.24 8.22 14.06
CA TYR A 261 -12.06 6.81 14.40
C TYR A 261 -13.42 6.17 14.72
N LEU A 262 -14.07 5.63 13.68
CA LEU A 262 -15.42 5.03 13.75
C LEU A 262 -15.39 3.51 13.88
N ARG A 263 -14.20 2.93 13.98
CA ARG A 263 -13.93 1.51 14.18
C ARG A 263 -14.04 1.14 15.67
N ASP A 264 -14.31 -0.14 15.95
CA ASP A 264 -14.17 -0.70 17.29
C ASP A 264 -12.74 -0.52 17.83
N LYS A 265 -12.64 0.21 18.96
CA LYS A 265 -11.38 0.56 19.62
C LYS A 265 -10.71 -0.63 20.32
N ASN A 266 -11.43 -1.74 20.48
CA ASN A 266 -10.89 -2.96 21.09
C ASN A 266 -10.05 -3.79 20.10
N ILE A 267 -10.16 -3.51 18.79
CA ILE A 267 -9.36 -4.22 17.79
C ILE A 267 -7.91 -3.76 17.89
N LYS A 268 -7.01 -4.72 18.12
CA LYS A 268 -5.55 -4.50 18.16
C LYS A 268 -4.97 -4.75 16.78
N ASP A 269 -4.67 -3.68 16.05
CA ASP A 269 -4.02 -3.70 14.74
C ASP A 269 -3.32 -2.36 14.46
N GLY A 270 -3.00 -2.07 13.19
CA GLY A 270 -2.39 -0.82 12.77
C GLY A 270 -3.26 0.41 13.01
N GLY A 271 -4.58 0.28 13.17
CA GLY A 271 -5.49 1.41 13.41
C GLY A 271 -5.12 2.24 14.64
N PRO A 272 -5.21 1.67 15.87
CA PRO A 272 -4.82 2.38 17.08
C PRO A 272 -3.36 2.82 17.09
N VAL A 273 -2.46 2.04 16.49
CA VAL A 273 -1.02 2.35 16.40
C VAL A 273 -0.80 3.61 15.57
N TYR A 274 -1.33 3.65 14.34
CA TYR A 274 -1.13 4.78 13.42
C TYR A 274 -1.84 6.06 13.89
N ILE A 275 -2.92 5.96 14.67
CA ILE A 275 -3.53 7.13 15.32
C ILE A 275 -2.55 7.76 16.32
N LYS A 276 -1.86 6.94 17.11
CA LYS A 276 -0.94 7.40 18.16
C LYS A 276 0.42 7.84 17.62
N ARG A 277 0.91 7.20 16.55
CA ARG A 277 2.20 7.53 15.93
C ARG A 277 2.28 8.98 15.47
N PRO A 278 3.38 9.69 15.70
CA PRO A 278 3.57 11.03 15.13
C PRO A 278 3.61 10.95 13.60
N VAL A 279 3.41 12.09 12.94
CA VAL A 279 3.64 12.21 11.49
C VAL A 279 5.13 11.97 11.23
N PRO A 280 5.51 11.02 10.35
CA PRO A 280 6.90 10.76 10.01
C PRO A 280 7.64 12.04 9.58
N THR A 281 8.77 12.31 10.22
CA THR A 281 9.73 13.31 9.76
C THR A 281 10.72 12.68 8.78
N ALA A 282 11.46 13.51 8.05
CA ALA A 282 12.53 13.02 7.18
C ALA A 282 13.57 12.18 7.97
N GLN A 283 13.97 12.65 9.14
CA GLN A 283 14.91 11.92 10.00
C GLN A 283 14.37 10.54 10.40
N MET A 284 13.12 10.47 10.87
CA MET A 284 12.49 9.19 11.22
C MET A 284 12.45 8.22 10.03
N TYR A 285 12.11 8.73 8.84
CA TYR A 285 12.06 7.91 7.63
C TYR A 285 13.45 7.36 7.28
N PHE A 286 14.50 8.18 7.31
CA PHE A 286 15.88 7.73 7.03
C PHE A 286 16.45 6.82 8.12
N ASP A 287 16.11 7.03 9.38
CA ASP A 287 16.51 6.12 10.46
C ASP A 287 15.88 4.74 10.27
N ASN A 288 14.61 4.69 9.87
CA ASN A 288 13.92 3.44 9.59
C ASN A 288 14.42 2.76 8.31
N ILE A 289 14.66 3.51 7.21
CA ILE A 289 15.18 2.92 5.96
C ILE A 289 16.58 2.31 6.15
N ASN A 290 17.40 2.87 7.05
CA ASN A 290 18.74 2.36 7.35
C ASN A 290 18.71 0.92 7.92
N ILE A 291 17.60 0.48 8.50
CA ILE A 291 17.42 -0.91 8.93
C ILE A 291 17.37 -1.84 7.71
N LEU A 292 16.60 -1.45 6.69
CA LEU A 292 16.52 -2.17 5.43
C LEU A 292 17.87 -2.16 4.68
N VAL A 293 18.59 -1.03 4.69
CA VAL A 293 19.93 -0.93 4.10
C VAL A 293 20.89 -1.93 4.74
N LYS A 294 20.98 -1.95 6.08
CA LYS A 294 21.83 -2.90 6.80
C LYS A 294 21.47 -4.36 6.53
N LEU A 295 20.16 -4.65 6.41
CA LEU A 295 19.71 -5.99 6.04
C LEU A 295 20.20 -6.36 4.64
N ILE A 296 20.03 -5.48 3.65
CA ILE A 296 20.51 -5.70 2.28
C ILE A 296 22.02 -5.97 2.27
N GLU A 297 22.81 -5.15 2.96
CA GLU A 297 24.27 -5.30 3.06
C GLU A 297 24.69 -6.64 3.71
N SER A 298 23.86 -7.21 4.59
CA SER A 298 24.13 -8.51 5.21
C SER A 298 23.80 -9.72 4.33
N ILE A 299 23.02 -9.51 3.26
CA ILE A 299 22.56 -10.55 2.34
C ILE A 299 23.46 -10.65 1.09
N GLU A 300 24.04 -9.52 0.66
CA GLU A 300 25.01 -9.43 -0.45
C GLU A 300 26.38 -10.02 -0.08
#